data_AF-A0A923KUM9-F1
#
_entry.id   AF-A0A923KUM9-F1
#
_cell.length_a   1.000
_cell.length_b   1.000
_cell.length_c   1.000
_cell.angle_alpha   90.00
_cell.angle_beta   90.00
_cell.angle_gamma   90.00
#
_symmetry.space_group_name_H-M   'P 1'
#
loop_
_entity.id
_entity.type
_entity.pdbx_description
1 polymer ?
#
loop_
_entity_poly.entity_id
_entity_poly.type
_entity_poly.pdbx_seq_one_letter_code
_entity_poly.pdbx_strand_id
1 'polypeptide(L)'
;MLNNFHHPYQNRSTCDDRALTLYARLYAVEREVSLLAPAQRLAMRQAQAKPVADALHQWLLVQRQQVPGGGATFRAIDYSLNRWSALTHYLNDPQVPIDNNW
;
A
#
# COMPACT_ATOMS: atom_id res chain seq x y z
N MET A 1 -17.65 27.53 29.21
CA MET A 1 -17.35 26.15 29.67
C MET A 1 -18.60 25.33 29.32
N LEU A 2 -18.63 24.31 28.47
CA LEU A 2 -17.68 23.28 28.09
C LEU A 2 -17.92 22.84 26.61
N ASN A 3 -16.84 22.45 25.94
CA ASN A 3 -16.81 21.71 24.67
C ASN A 3 -17.57 20.38 24.76
N ASN A 4 -18.09 19.85 23.64
CA ASN A 4 -17.84 18.45 23.26
C ASN A 4 -18.30 18.06 21.84
N PHE A 5 -17.30 17.72 21.04
CA PHE A 5 -17.23 16.69 19.98
C PHE A 5 -18.28 16.66 18.86
N HIS A 6 -18.07 17.53 17.87
CA HIS A 6 -18.34 17.17 16.48
C HIS A 6 -17.19 16.26 16.00
N HIS A 7 -17.45 14.97 15.74
CA HIS A 7 -16.50 14.07 15.08
C HIS A 7 -16.58 14.30 13.56
N PRO A 8 -15.59 14.92 12.89
CA PRO A 8 -15.59 14.96 11.44
C PRO A 8 -15.09 13.62 10.87
N TYR A 9 -16.00 12.69 10.58
CA TYR A 9 -15.76 11.57 9.68
C TYR A 9 -15.70 12.04 8.20
N GLN A 10 -14.94 13.10 7.88
CA GLN A 10 -14.97 13.74 6.56
C GLN A 10 -13.68 13.65 5.74
N ASN A 11 -12.76 12.75 6.07
CA ASN A 11 -11.56 12.50 5.24
C ASN A 11 -11.28 11.01 5.00
N ARG A 12 -12.34 10.18 4.87
CA ARG A 12 -12.18 8.78 4.46
C ARG A 12 -12.17 8.62 2.94
N SER A 13 -13.02 9.34 2.22
CA SER A 13 -13.22 9.16 0.78
C SER A 13 -11.95 9.39 -0.04
N THR A 14 -11.27 10.53 0.13
CA THR A 14 -10.04 10.88 -0.62
C THR A 14 -8.82 10.03 -0.25
N CYS A 15 -8.75 9.57 1.00
CA CYS A 15 -7.68 8.70 1.49
C CYS A 15 -7.85 7.27 0.96
N ASP A 16 -9.06 6.73 1.04
CA ASP A 16 -9.38 5.39 0.54
C ASP A 16 -9.24 5.34 -0.99
N ASP A 17 -9.67 6.37 -1.72
CA ASP A 17 -9.53 6.45 -3.18
C ASP A 17 -8.05 6.39 -3.64
N ARG A 18 -7.14 7.07 -2.94
CA ARG A 18 -5.72 7.05 -3.29
C ARG A 18 -5.09 5.69 -3.04
N ALA A 19 -5.37 5.08 -1.88
CA ALA A 19 -4.86 3.75 -1.57
C ALA A 19 -5.37 2.72 -2.59
N LEU A 20 -6.68 2.71 -2.86
CA LEU A 20 -7.29 1.81 -3.84
C LEU A 20 -6.70 2.00 -5.24
N THR A 21 -6.46 3.24 -5.65
CA THR A 21 -5.81 3.52 -6.95
C THR A 21 -4.39 2.96 -7.01
N LEU A 22 -3.59 3.12 -5.95
CA LEU A 22 -2.23 2.57 -5.89
C LEU A 22 -2.24 1.04 -5.90
N TYR A 23 -3.14 0.41 -5.14
CA TYR A 23 -3.33 -1.04 -5.16
C TYR A 23 -3.75 -1.54 -6.55
N ALA A 24 -4.74 -0.90 -7.18
CA ALA A 24 -5.19 -1.26 -8.53
C ALA A 24 -4.04 -1.20 -9.55
N ARG A 25 -3.17 -0.19 -9.43
CA ARG A 25 -2.01 -0.04 -10.30
C ARG A 25 -0.95 -1.13 -10.08
N LEU A 26 -0.70 -1.54 -8.83
CA LEU A 26 0.19 -2.68 -8.54
C LEU A 26 -0.36 -3.97 -9.15
N TYR A 27 -1.66 -4.25 -8.97
CA TYR A 27 -2.29 -5.43 -9.58
C TYR A 27 -2.32 -5.37 -11.11
N ALA A 28 -2.46 -4.19 -11.72
CA ALA A 28 -2.36 -4.02 -13.16
C ALA A 28 -0.97 -4.41 -13.68
N VAL A 29 0.10 -3.91 -13.05
CA VAL A 29 1.48 -4.31 -13.40
C VAL A 29 1.67 -5.82 -13.22
N GLU A 30 1.15 -6.41 -12.14
CA GLU A 30 1.26 -7.86 -11.93
C GLU A 30 0.55 -8.68 -13.00
N ARG A 31 -0.60 -8.22 -13.50
CA ARG A 31 -1.27 -8.86 -14.63
C ARG A 31 -0.45 -8.79 -15.91
N GLU A 32 0.19 -7.66 -16.19
CA GLU A 32 1.05 -7.49 -17.36
C GLU A 32 2.30 -8.40 -17.30
N VAL A 33 2.93 -8.51 -16.14
CA VAL A 33 4.16 -9.29 -15.97
C VAL A 33 3.92 -10.79 -15.75
N SER A 34 2.67 -11.21 -15.55
CA SER A 34 2.28 -12.61 -15.30
C SER A 34 2.68 -13.53 -16.46
N LEU A 35 2.63 -13.03 -17.70
CA LEU A 35 2.96 -13.77 -18.92
C LEU A 35 4.43 -13.61 -19.35
N LEU A 36 5.21 -12.78 -18.66
CA LEU A 36 6.60 -12.48 -19.01
C LEU A 36 7.58 -13.47 -18.37
N ALA A 37 8.74 -13.61 -19.00
CA ALA A 37 9.86 -14.36 -18.43
C ALA A 37 10.33 -13.72 -17.10
N PRO A 38 10.89 -14.50 -16.15
CA PRO A 38 11.26 -14.01 -14.82
C PRO A 38 12.16 -12.76 -14.82
N ALA A 39 13.14 -12.68 -15.72
CA ALA A 39 14.02 -11.51 -15.82
C ALA A 39 13.29 -10.25 -16.30
N GLN A 40 12.37 -10.38 -17.27
CA GLN A 40 11.55 -9.27 -17.76
C GLN A 40 10.53 -8.84 -16.72
N ARG A 41 9.91 -9.80 -16.03
CA ARG A 41 9.02 -9.56 -14.90
C ARG A 41 9.71 -8.72 -13.83
N LEU A 42 10.93 -9.09 -13.44
CA LEU A 42 11.71 -8.34 -12.45
C LEU A 42 12.01 -6.91 -12.94
N ALA A 43 12.45 -6.75 -14.18
CA ALA A 43 12.72 -5.42 -14.75
C ALA A 43 11.46 -4.53 -14.76
N MET A 44 10.31 -5.08 -15.13
CA MET A 44 9.04 -4.36 -15.14
C MET A 44 8.55 -4.02 -13.74
N ARG A 45 8.69 -4.96 -12.78
CA ARG A 45 8.38 -4.70 -11.36
C ARG A 45 9.23 -3.55 -10.81
N GLN A 46 10.53 -3.54 -11.10
CA GLN A 46 11.43 -2.46 -10.69
C GLN A 46 11.10 -1.12 -11.36
N ALA A 47 10.78 -1.13 -12.66
CA ALA A 47 10.51 0.09 -13.42
C ALA A 47 9.14 0.70 -13.10
N GLN A 48 8.11 -0.12 -12.88
CA GLN A 48 6.71 0.32 -12.78
C GLN A 48 6.10 0.10 -11.40
N ALA A 49 6.25 -1.10 -10.81
CA ALA A 49 5.61 -1.41 -9.53
C ALA A 49 6.36 -0.78 -8.34
N LYS A 50 7.69 -0.73 -8.37
CA LYS A 50 8.50 -0.11 -7.30
C LYS A 50 8.14 1.35 -7.00
N PRO A 51 8.09 2.28 -7.98
CA PRO A 51 7.73 3.67 -7.66
C PRO A 51 6.29 3.80 -7.12
N VAL A 52 5.37 2.92 -7.53
CA VAL A 52 3.99 2.89 -7.02
C VAL A 52 3.96 2.38 -5.58
N ALA A 53 4.71 1.32 -5.28
CA ALA A 53 4.86 0.81 -3.93
C ALA A 53 5.50 1.86 -3.01
N ASP A 54 6.57 2.53 -3.45
CA ASP A 54 7.22 3.60 -2.69
C ASP A 54 6.25 4.75 -2.39
N ALA A 55 5.42 5.14 -3.36
CA ALA A 55 4.37 6.15 -3.16
C ALA A 55 3.30 5.70 -2.14
N LEU A 56 2.89 4.43 -2.18
CA LEU A 56 1.96 3.85 -1.20
C LEU A 56 2.58 3.84 0.21
N HIS A 57 3.86 3.49 0.33
CA HIS A 57 4.57 3.51 1.61
C HIS A 57 4.60 4.91 2.23
N GLN A 58 4.99 5.91 1.43
CA GLN A 58 5.04 7.30 1.88
C GLN A 58 3.64 7.79 2.30
N TRP A 59 2.62 7.42 1.54
CA TRP A 59 1.25 7.75 1.89
C TRP A 59 0.82 7.10 3.22
N LEU A 60 1.10 5.80 3.43
CA LEU A 60 0.81 5.11 4.69
C LEU A 60 1.53 5.75 5.89
N LEU A 61 2.79 6.14 5.73
CA LEU A 61 3.55 6.85 6.78
C LEU A 61 2.92 8.19 7.14
N VAL A 62 2.44 8.93 6.15
CA VAL A 62 1.73 10.21 6.35
C VAL A 62 0.37 9.98 7.03
N GLN A 63 -0.38 8.95 6.62
CA GLN A 63 -1.65 8.61 7.26
C GLN A 63 -1.46 8.16 8.71
N ARG A 64 -0.40 7.40 9.00
CA ARG A 64 -0.06 6.97 10.37
C ARG A 64 0.09 8.15 11.33
N GLN A 65 0.59 9.29 10.86
CA GLN A 65 0.75 10.50 11.66
C GLN A 65 -0.57 11.29 11.83
N GLN A 66 -1.48 11.17 10.87
CA GLN A 66 -2.77 11.89 10.89
C GLN A 66 -3.87 11.13 11.65
N VAL A 67 -3.80 9.81 11.70
CA VAL A 67 -4.80 8.99 12.39
C VAL A 67 -4.49 8.95 13.89
N PRO A 68 -5.45 9.32 14.78
CA PRO A 68 -5.26 9.22 16.21
C PRO A 68 -4.95 7.77 16.63
N GLY A 69 -3.94 7.61 17.50
CA GLY A 69 -3.54 6.31 18.00
C GLY A 69 -4.69 5.55 18.67
N GLY A 70 -4.76 4.23 18.44
CA GLY A 70 -5.70 3.32 19.12
C GLY A 70 -6.93 2.89 18.33
N GLY A 71 -7.21 3.51 17.17
CA GLY A 71 -8.31 3.09 16.28
C GLY A 71 -7.97 1.89 15.38
N ALA A 72 -9.00 1.24 14.83
CA ALA A 72 -8.83 0.12 13.88
C ALA A 72 -7.99 0.52 12.64
N THR A 73 -8.18 1.74 12.13
CA THR A 73 -7.39 2.28 11.01
C THR A 73 -5.91 2.46 11.38
N PHE A 74 -5.60 2.92 12.59
CA PHE A 74 -4.21 3.04 13.06
C PHE A 74 -3.54 1.66 13.10
N ARG A 75 -4.22 0.66 13.68
CA ARG A 75 -3.68 -0.72 13.75
C ARG A 75 -3.49 -1.33 12.36
N ALA A 76 -4.41 -1.09 11.43
CA ALA A 76 -4.30 -1.57 10.06
C ALA A 76 -3.07 -0.96 9.34
N ILE A 77 -2.90 0.37 9.43
CA ILE A 77 -1.75 1.06 8.85
C ILE A 77 -0.45 0.58 9.49
N ASP A 78 -0.40 0.50 10.82
CA ASP A 78 0.80 0.07 11.55
C ASP A 78 1.18 -1.37 11.20
N TYR A 79 0.19 -2.27 11.09
CA TYR A 79 0.39 -3.64 10.63
C TYR A 79 0.94 -3.72 9.20
N SER A 80 0.35 -2.95 8.26
CA SER A 80 0.83 -2.89 6.87
C SER A 80 2.27 -2.38 6.78
N LEU A 81 2.63 -1.36 7.57
CA LEU A 81 3.99 -0.82 7.61
C LEU A 81 4.99 -1.80 8.22
N ASN A 82 4.63 -2.49 9.31
CA ASN A 82 5.49 -3.51 9.92
C ASN A 82 5.77 -4.69 8.97
N ARG A 83 4.86 -4.98 8.05
CA ARG A 83 5.02 -6.02 7.03
C ARG A 83 5.50 -5.49 5.68
N TRP A 84 5.84 -4.21 5.57
CA TRP A 84 6.16 -3.57 4.30
C TRP A 84 7.33 -4.23 3.57
N SER A 85 8.38 -4.61 4.30
CA SER A 85 9.55 -5.29 3.71
C SER A 85 9.17 -6.64 3.08
N ALA A 86 8.28 -7.40 3.74
CA ALA A 86 7.77 -8.67 3.22
C ALA A 86 6.84 -8.44 2.03
N LEU A 87 5.97 -7.43 2.10
CA LEU A 87 5.04 -7.06 1.02
C LEU A 87 5.76 -6.51 -0.22
N THR A 88 6.96 -5.95 -0.09
CA THR A 88 7.74 -5.43 -1.21
C THR A 88 8.82 -6.39 -1.70
N HIS A 89 8.98 -7.54 -1.04
CA HIS A 89 9.98 -8.54 -1.42
C HIS A 89 9.77 -9.08 -2.84
N TYR A 90 8.52 -9.27 -3.27
CA TYR A 90 8.18 -9.74 -4.62
C TYR A 90 8.67 -8.80 -5.74
N LEU A 91 8.91 -7.52 -5.42
CA LEU A 91 9.46 -6.57 -6.38
C LEU A 91 10.91 -6.89 -6.74
N ASN A 92 11.62 -7.59 -5.86
CA ASN A 92 13.01 -7.98 -6.02
C ASN A 92 13.18 -9.47 -6.35
N ASP A 93 12.13 -10.28 -6.18
CA ASP A 93 12.13 -11.71 -6.49
C ASP A 93 11.01 -12.07 -7.50
N PRO A 94 11.35 -12.48 -8.74
CA PRO A 94 10.36 -12.82 -9.76
C PRO A 94 9.59 -14.12 -9.47
N GLN A 95 10.05 -14.96 -8.53
CA GLN A 95 9.39 -16.20 -8.12
C GLN A 95 8.34 -15.98 -7.03
N VAL A 96 8.41 -14.87 -6.32
CA VAL A 96 7.44 -14.52 -5.27
C VAL A 96 6.22 -13.83 -5.92
N PRO A 97 4.99 -14.32 -5.65
CA PRO A 97 3.77 -13.64 -6.06
C PRO A 97 3.51 -12.39 -5.20
N ILE A 98 2.78 -11.42 -5.75
CA ILE A 98 2.36 -10.22 -4.99
C ILE A 98 1.48 -10.55 -3.79
N ASP A 99 0.70 -11.63 -3.87
CA ASP A 99 -0.18 -12.09 -2.81
C ASP A 99 0.56 -13.11 -1.94
N ASN A 100 1.08 -12.62 -0.81
CA ASN A 100 1.60 -13.47 0.27
C ASN A 100 0.48 -13.75 1.28
N ASN A 101 -0.61 -14.38 0.82
CA ASN A 101 -1.68 -14.85 1.69
C ASN A 101 -1.38 -16.31 2.10
N TRP A 102 -0.65 -16.47 3.21
CA TRP A 102 -0.49 -17.74 3.93
C TRP A 102 -1.09 -17.61 5.33
#